data_AF-A0A7C2V4S7-F1
#
_entry.id   AF-A0A7C2V4S7-F1
#
_cell.length_a   1.000
_cell.length_b   1.000
_cell.length_c   1.000
_cell.angle_alpha   90.00
_cell.angle_beta   90.00
_cell.angle_gamma   90.00
#
_symmetry.space_group_name_H-M   'P 1'
#
loop_
_entity.id
_entity.type
_entity.pdbx_description
1 polymer ?
#
loop_
_entity_poly.entity_id
_entity_poly.type
_entity_poly.pdbx_seq_one_letter_code
_entity_poly.pdbx_strand_id
1 'polypeptide(L)' 'MKALAKEQQPTIDPEILANCPWKAHRLPINDLSFFPDGQHLLSARWDGTVRVWKVNDGTKMCVLRPI' A
#
# COMPACT_ATOMS: atom_id res chain seq x y z
N MET A 1 -37.53 14.21 9.86
CA MET A 1 -37.03 13.12 9.01
C MET A 1 -35.56 13.40 8.71
N LYS A 2 -34.63 12.69 9.36
CA LYS A 2 -33.18 12.91 9.19
C LYS A 2 -32.77 12.34 7.83
N ALA A 3 -32.17 13.20 6.99
CA ALA A 3 -31.57 12.78 5.73
C ALA A 3 -30.40 11.84 6.01
N LEU A 4 -30.38 10.71 5.31
CA LEU A 4 -29.29 9.75 5.30
C LEU A 4 -28.06 10.46 4.72
N ALA A 5 -27.04 10.71 5.54
CA ALA A 5 -25.73 11.13 5.05
C ALA A 5 -25.21 9.97 4.19
N LYS A 6 -25.12 10.18 2.88
CA LYS A 6 -24.41 9.25 1.99
C LYS A 6 -22.97 9.24 2.45
N GLU A 7 -22.51 8.10 2.95
CA GLU A 7 -21.10 7.86 3.23
C GLU A 7 -20.37 7.94 1.89
N GLN A 8 -19.72 9.07 1.66
CA GLN A 8 -18.84 9.27 0.53
C GLN A 8 -17.65 8.33 0.72
N GLN A 9 -17.59 7.25 -0.07
CA GLN A 9 -16.38 6.42 -0.18
C GLN A 9 -15.19 7.36 -0.40
N PRO A 10 -14.05 7.21 0.32
CA PRO A 10 -12.91 8.10 0.14
C PRO A 10 -12.48 8.06 -1.33
N THR A 11 -12.75 9.14 -2.05
CA THR A 11 -12.35 9.33 -3.44
C THR A 11 -10.85 9.61 -3.42
N ILE A 12 -10.04 8.57 -3.60
CA ILE A 12 -8.60 8.74 -3.81
C ILE A 12 -8.45 9.52 -5.11
N ASP A 13 -7.83 10.70 -5.04
CA ASP A 13 -7.70 11.58 -6.20
C ASP A 13 -6.99 10.85 -7.35
N PRO A 14 -7.53 10.86 -8.58
CA PRO A 14 -6.98 10.11 -9.70
C PRO A 14 -5.57 10.55 -10.09
N GLU A 15 -5.16 11.78 -9.74
CA GLU A 15 -3.79 12.26 -9.90
C GLU A 15 -2.79 11.53 -8.99
N ILE A 16 -3.21 11.11 -7.79
CA ILE A 16 -2.40 10.29 -6.88
C ILE A 16 -2.17 8.90 -7.49
N LEU A 17 -3.18 8.35 -8.18
CA LEU A 17 -3.05 7.07 -8.90
C LEU A 17 -2.15 7.21 -10.13
N ALA A 18 -2.29 8.31 -10.87
CA ALA A 18 -1.54 8.55 -12.11
C ALA A 18 -0.04 8.83 -11.87
N ASN A 19 0.30 9.44 -10.73
CA ASN A 19 1.67 9.85 -10.43
C ASN A 19 2.33 9.00 -9.34
N CYS A 20 1.85 7.78 -9.09
CA CYS A 20 2.39 6.92 -8.05
C CYS A 20 3.75 6.34 -8.48
N PRO A 21 4.90 6.83 -7.98
CA PRO A 21 6.23 6.47 -8.50
C PRO A 21 6.69 5.07 -8.07
N TRP A 22 5.85 4.35 -7.33
CA TRP A 22 6.25 3.17 -6.57
C TRP A 22 6.09 1.90 -7.40
N LYS A 23 7.07 1.62 -8.28
CA LYS A 23 7.26 0.25 -8.82
C LYS A 23 7.76 -0.67 -7.71
N ALA A 24 6.82 -1.12 -6.89
CA ALA A 24 7.06 -1.95 -5.73
C ALA A 24 7.52 -3.35 -6.13
N HIS A 25 6.87 -4.00 -7.07
CA HIS A 25 7.25 -5.35 -7.50
C HIS A 25 7.25 -5.45 -9.02
N ARG A 26 8.06 -6.37 -9.56
CA ARG A 26 8.12 -6.61 -11.02
C ARG A 26 6.92 -7.37 -11.55
N LEU A 27 6.13 -7.98 -10.66
CA LEU A 27 4.91 -8.71 -10.95
C LEU A 27 3.79 -8.26 -9.98
N PRO A 28 2.53 -8.66 -10.22
CA PRO A 28 1.43 -8.36 -9.33
C PRO A 28 1.73 -8.67 -7.87
N ILE A 29 1.32 -7.74 -7.01
CA ILE A 29 1.33 -7.89 -5.56
C ILE A 29 0.13 -8.75 -5.20
N ASN A 30 0.34 -9.75 -4.37
CA ASN A 30 -0.73 -10.64 -3.93
C ASN A 30 -1.38 -10.14 -2.63
N ASP A 31 -0.59 -9.49 -1.78
CA ASP A 31 -1.05 -9.10 -0.46
C ASP A 31 -0.36 -7.82 0.04
N LEU A 32 -1.10 -7.07 0.86
CA LEU A 32 -0.68 -5.83 1.50
C LEU A 32 -1.12 -5.85 2.96
N SER A 33 -0.18 -5.53 3.87
CA SER A 33 -0.47 -5.52 5.30
C SER A 33 0.22 -4.36 5.99
N PHE A 34 -0.53 -3.57 6.76
CA PHE A 34 0.04 -2.53 7.60
C PHE A 34 0.57 -3.11 8.89
N PHE A 35 1.68 -2.56 9.37
CA PHE A 35 2.12 -2.83 10.72
C PHE A 35 1.14 -2.16 11.71
N PRO A 36 0.99 -2.70 12.93
CA PRO A 36 0.13 -2.11 13.96
C PRO A 36 0.50 -0.65 14.32
N ASP A 37 1.74 -0.24 14.04
CA ASP A 37 2.21 1.12 14.26
C ASP A 37 1.70 2.14 13.22
N GLY A 38 1.08 1.69 12.13
CA GLY A 38 0.58 2.52 11.02
C GLY A 38 1.67 3.24 10.23
N GLN A 39 2.94 3.07 10.58
CA GLN A 39 4.08 3.73 9.95
C GLN A 39 4.76 2.88 8.90
N HIS A 40 4.48 1.57 8.90
CA HIS A 40 5.07 0.63 7.96
C HIS A 40 4.01 -0.16 7.18
N LEU A 41 4.33 -0.45 5.92
CA LEU A 41 3.53 -1.26 5.03
C LEU A 41 4.37 -2.43 4.49
N LEU A 42 3.78 -3.62 4.47
CA LEU A 42 4.30 -4.80 3.79
C LEU A 42 3.62 -4.95 2.44
N SER A 43 4.41 -5.27 1.42
CA SER A 43 3.89 -5.77 0.15
C SER A 43 4.52 -7.09 -0.24
N ALA A 44 3.69 -8.11 -0.47
CA ALA A 44 4.13 -9.46 -0.76
C ALA A 44 3.82 -9.88 -2.20
N ARG A 45 4.78 -10.57 -2.81
CA ARG A 45 4.66 -11.18 -4.14
C ARG A 45 4.60 -12.71 -4.00
N TRP A 46 3.98 -13.36 -4.99
CA TRP A 46 3.89 -14.82 -5.10
C TRP A 46 5.24 -15.57 -5.07
N ASP A 47 6.34 -14.89 -5.41
CA ASP A 47 7.69 -15.46 -5.40
C ASP A 47 8.32 -15.48 -3.99
N GLY A 48 7.53 -15.16 -2.96
CA GLY A 48 7.96 -15.08 -1.57
C GLY A 48 8.71 -13.78 -1.21
N THR A 49 8.93 -12.88 -2.18
CA THR A 49 9.56 -11.59 -1.88
C THR A 49 8.59 -10.67 -1.17
N VAL A 50 8.98 -10.16 -0.01
CA VAL A 50 8.23 -9.14 0.74
C VAL A 50 9.05 -7.86 0.79
N ARG A 51 8.41 -6.71 0.59
CA ARG A 51 9.05 -5.39 0.74
C ARG A 51 8.41 -4.62 1.88
N VAL A 52 9.25 -3.92 2.63
CA VAL A 52 8.83 -3.02 3.71
C VAL A 52 8.95 -1.59 3.23
N TRP A 53 7.90 -0.81 3.48
CA TRP A 53 7.79 0.60 3.09
C TRP A 53 7.49 1.43 4.34
N LYS A 54 8.05 2.63 4.40
CA LYS A 54 7.63 3.63 5.38
C LYS A 54 6.48 4.43 4.78
N VAL A 55 5.37 4.57 5.49
CA VAL A 55 4.14 5.15 4.96
C VAL A 55 4.26 6.65 4.68
N ASN A 56 4.96 7.38 5.55
CA ASN A 56 5.00 8.86 5.52
C ASN A 56 5.67 9.44 4.26
N ASP A 57 6.72 8.79 3.77
CA ASP A 57 7.51 9.25 2.62
C ASP A 57 7.57 8.19 1.50
N GLY A 58 6.85 7.08 1.72
CA GLY A 58 6.84 5.89 0.89
C GLY A 58 8.16 5.11 0.86
N THR A 59 9.24 5.55 1.51
CA THR A 59 10.60 5.02 1.29
C THR A 59 10.66 3.50 1.44
N LYS A 60 11.28 2.83 0.46
CA LYS A 60 11.55 1.40 0.52
C LYS A 60 12.65 1.14 1.55
N MET A 61 12.30 0.47 2.64
CA MET A 61 13.22 0.17 3.74
C MET A 61 14.06 -1.06 3.42
N CYS A 62 13.42 -2.19 3.13
CA CYS A 62 14.12 -3.45 2.90
C CYS A 62 13.32 -4.45 2.05
N VAL A 63 14.02 -5.51 1.65
CA VAL A 63 13.46 -6.66 0.91
C VAL A 63 13.72 -7.91 1.74
N LEU A 64 12.66 -8.58 2.16
CA LEU A 64 12.72 -9.90 2.77
C LEU A 64 12.61 -10.95 1.66
N ARG A 65 13.45 -11.96 1.75
CA ARG A 65 13.46 -13.11 0.84
C ARG A 65 13.27 -14.39 1.65
N PRO A 66 12.59 -15.40 1.09
CA PRO A 66 12.52 -16.71 1.72
C PRO A 66 13.92 -17.35 1.77
N ILE A 67 14.14 -18.18 2.79
CA ILE A 67 15.40 -18.92 3.04
C ILE A 67 15.42 -20.19 2.21
#